data_AF-A0A1H2EH95-F1
#
_entry.id   AF-A0A1H2EH95-F1
#
_cell.length_a   1.000
_cell.length_b   1.000
_cell.length_c   1.000
_cell.angle_alpha   90.00
_cell.angle_beta   90.00
_cell.angle_gamma   90.00
#
_symmetry.space_group_name_H-M   'P 1'
#
loop_
_entity.id
_entity.type
_entity.pdbx_description
1 polymer ?
#
loop_
_entity_poly.entity_id
_entity_poly.type
_entity_poly.pdbx_seq_one_letter_code
_entity_poly.pdbx_strand_id
1 'polypeptide(L)'
;MDTDIQNDPGSIKMDFVRVINDFSQYLSCQKQMGNTVLGISKESENLICNWGNKPGVREQVKQLLLFEGPENASVFIIDSERHFFKGQSGELFVKILNAMNLSPDSVFICNAENIKFVYQKIKTISPKVIITLGTKAGQFLLNTKHPIEQFRGKFHEIDGIKVMPTFHPSLLLKHSEFKRQVWEDMKLVMEYAGLKHDS
;
A
#
# COMPACT_ATOMS: atom_id res chain seq x y z
N MET A 1 6.33 22.25 47.58
CA MET A 1 7.43 21.72 46.75
C MET A 1 6.89 20.47 46.11
N ASP A 2 6.15 20.68 45.01
CA ASP A 2 5.59 19.62 44.18
C ASP A 2 6.70 19.11 43.28
N THR A 3 7.09 17.85 43.46
CA THR A 3 7.94 17.15 42.50
C THR A 3 7.06 16.39 41.54
N ASP A 4 6.86 16.99 40.37
CA ASP A 4 6.39 16.34 39.14
C ASP A 4 7.29 15.13 38.85
N ILE A 5 6.79 13.94 39.17
CA ILE A 5 7.35 12.70 38.63
C ILE A 5 6.89 12.62 37.18
N GLN A 6 7.83 12.82 36.27
CA GLN A 6 7.68 12.61 34.83
C GLN A 6 6.96 11.28 34.55
N ASN A 7 5.78 11.37 33.93
CA ASN A 7 5.08 10.22 33.36
C ASN A 7 5.90 9.66 32.19
N ASP A 8 6.72 8.65 32.45
CA ASP A 8 7.33 7.81 31.42
C ASP A 8 6.25 6.90 30.80
N PRO A 9 5.94 7.04 29.49
CA PRO A 9 4.91 6.24 28.82
C PRO A 9 5.23 4.74 28.79
N GLY A 10 6.44 4.31 29.17
CA GLY A 10 6.85 2.91 29.31
C GLY A 10 6.73 2.33 30.72
N SER A 11 6.43 3.14 31.75
CA SER A 11 6.36 2.66 33.13
C SER A 11 5.00 2.01 33.44
N ILE A 12 5.01 0.69 33.69
CA ILE A 12 3.83 -0.04 34.15
C ILE A 12 3.47 0.46 35.56
N LYS A 13 2.30 1.08 35.70
CA LYS A 13 1.79 1.54 37.01
C LYS A 13 1.74 0.36 37.99
N MET A 14 2.17 0.58 39.23
CA MET A 14 2.17 -0.45 40.27
C MET A 14 0.78 -1.06 40.52
N ASP A 15 -0.29 -0.28 40.31
CA ASP A 15 -1.65 -0.79 40.41
C ASP A 15 -1.94 -1.91 39.39
N PHE A 16 -1.37 -1.83 38.19
CA PHE A 16 -1.52 -2.88 37.18
C PHE A 16 -0.79 -4.15 37.60
N VAL A 17 0.44 -4.02 38.10
CA VAL A 17 1.23 -5.15 38.62
C VAL A 17 0.46 -5.85 39.74
N ARG A 18 -0.16 -5.08 40.63
CA ARG A 18 -1.00 -5.60 41.71
C ARG A 18 -2.20 -6.38 41.17
N VAL A 19 -2.94 -5.85 40.19
CA VAL A 19 -4.08 -6.54 39.57
C VAL A 19 -3.68 -7.87 38.94
N ILE A 20 -2.52 -7.93 38.26
CA ILE A 20 -2.02 -9.18 37.67
C ILE A 20 -1.67 -10.21 38.76
N ASN A 21 -1.05 -9.77 39.85
CA ASN A 21 -0.72 -10.66 40.97
C ASN A 21 -1.97 -11.20 41.68
N ASP A 22 -2.96 -10.33 41.94
CA ASP A 22 -4.23 -10.72 42.56
C ASP A 22 -4.98 -11.73 41.66
N PHE A 23 -4.98 -11.49 40.34
CA PHE A 23 -5.54 -12.44 39.38
C PHE A 23 -4.77 -13.77 39.35
N SER A 24 -3.44 -13.74 39.36
CA SER A 24 -2.61 -14.95 39.40
C SER A 24 -2.85 -15.79 40.66
N GLN A 25 -3.05 -15.14 41.81
CA GLN A 25 -3.41 -15.81 43.06
C GLN A 25 -4.80 -16.43 42.97
N TYR A 26 -5.78 -15.68 42.45
CA TYR A 26 -7.13 -16.19 42.21
C TYR A 26 -7.13 -17.44 41.32
N LEU A 27 -6.38 -17.43 40.20
CA LEU A 27 -6.25 -18.58 39.31
C LEU A 27 -5.63 -19.80 40.02
N SER A 28 -4.63 -19.57 40.86
CA SER A 28 -4.00 -20.63 41.66
C SER A 28 -4.99 -21.32 42.60
N CYS A 29 -5.82 -20.52 43.29
CA CYS A 29 -6.88 -21.03 44.16
C CYS A 29 -7.95 -21.80 43.36
N GLN A 30 -8.39 -21.29 42.21
CA GLN A 30 -9.36 -21.99 41.34
C GLN A 30 -8.84 -23.36 40.90
N LYS A 31 -7.56 -23.44 40.51
CA LYS A 31 -6.91 -24.70 40.12
C LYS A 31 -6.87 -25.71 41.28
N GLN A 32 -6.59 -25.27 42.50
CA GLN A 32 -6.62 -26.13 43.69
C GLN A 32 -8.02 -26.67 43.99
N MET A 33 -9.05 -25.89 43.69
CA MET A 33 -10.45 -26.29 43.82
C MET A 33 -10.96 -27.15 42.64
N GLY A 34 -10.10 -27.49 41.68
CA GLY A 34 -10.43 -28.33 40.52
C GLY A 34 -11.06 -27.60 39.33
N ASN A 35 -11.22 -26.26 39.42
CA ASN A 35 -11.74 -25.44 38.33
C ASN A 35 -10.61 -25.11 37.35
N THR A 36 -10.61 -25.77 36.19
CA THR A 36 -9.54 -25.66 35.18
C THR A 36 -9.94 -24.84 33.95
N VAL A 37 -11.20 -24.44 33.85
CA VAL A 37 -11.74 -23.66 32.73
C VAL A 37 -12.33 -22.37 33.26
N LEU A 38 -11.86 -21.24 32.73
CA LEU A 38 -12.51 -19.94 32.91
C LEU A 38 -13.32 -19.60 31.67
N GLY A 39 -14.63 -19.57 31.83
CA GLY A 39 -15.51 -18.98 30.83
C GLY A 39 -15.41 -17.46 30.91
N ILE A 40 -15.11 -16.81 29.79
CA ILE A 40 -15.23 -15.37 29.65
C ILE A 40 -16.53 -15.04 28.93
N SER A 41 -17.08 -13.85 29.20
CA SER A 41 -18.25 -13.37 28.45
C SER A 41 -17.89 -13.18 26.97
N LYS A 42 -18.89 -13.30 26.08
CA LYS A 42 -18.68 -13.05 24.65
C LYS A 42 -18.15 -11.64 24.37
N GLU A 43 -18.56 -10.67 25.18
CA GLU A 43 -18.07 -9.29 25.13
C GLU A 43 -16.58 -9.19 25.46
N SER A 44 -16.12 -9.89 26.51
CA SER A 44 -14.71 -9.95 26.90
C SER A 44 -13.87 -10.67 25.84
N GLU A 45 -14.38 -11.75 25.27
CA GLU A 45 -13.74 -12.48 24.16
C GLU A 45 -13.56 -11.56 22.94
N ASN A 46 -14.59 -10.81 22.58
CA ASN A 46 -14.53 -9.83 21.50
C ASN A 46 -13.52 -8.71 21.79
N LEU A 47 -13.43 -8.23 23.04
CA LEU A 47 -12.52 -7.16 23.42
C LEU A 47 -11.05 -7.61 23.37
N ILE A 48 -10.75 -8.82 23.84
CA ILE A 48 -9.40 -9.42 23.79
C ILE A 48 -8.96 -9.64 22.34
N CYS A 49 -9.82 -10.21 21.51
CA CYS A 49 -9.51 -10.46 20.09
C CYS A 49 -9.28 -9.16 19.29
N ASN A 50 -9.86 -8.04 19.73
CA ASN A 50 -9.74 -6.74 19.09
C ASN A 50 -8.81 -5.78 19.85
N TRP A 51 -8.12 -6.24 20.89
CA TRP A 51 -7.20 -5.41 21.67
C TRP A 51 -6.03 -4.93 20.79
N GLY A 52 -5.74 -3.62 20.82
CA GLY A 52 -4.78 -2.97 19.92
C GLY A 52 -5.33 -2.62 18.52
N ASN A 53 -6.48 -3.17 18.13
CA ASN A 53 -7.16 -2.83 16.88
C ASN A 53 -8.26 -1.80 17.14
N LYS A 54 -7.93 -0.50 17.11
CA LYS A 54 -8.98 0.54 17.07
C LYS A 54 -9.83 0.31 15.80
N PRO A 55 -11.16 0.09 15.90
CA PRO A 55 -12.02 0.03 14.73
C PRO A 55 -11.89 1.34 13.95
N GLY A 56 -11.60 1.24 12.65
CA GLY A 56 -11.30 2.38 11.78
C GLY A 56 -9.80 2.66 11.57
N VAL A 57 -8.93 2.42 12.55
CA VAL A 57 -7.47 2.65 12.37
C VAL A 57 -6.87 1.62 11.41
N ARG A 58 -7.29 0.36 11.51
CA ARG A 58 -6.82 -0.68 10.56
C ARG A 58 -7.27 -0.40 9.14
N GLU A 59 -8.46 0.17 8.95
CA GLU A 59 -8.99 0.52 7.61
C GLU A 59 -8.33 1.79 7.07
N GLN A 60 -8.09 2.80 7.92
CA GLN A 60 -7.33 4.00 7.55
C GLN A 60 -5.88 3.66 7.21
N VAL A 61 -5.18 2.89 8.04
CA VAL A 61 -3.81 2.42 7.78
C VAL A 61 -3.77 1.55 6.53
N LYS A 62 -4.79 0.70 6.31
CA LYS A 62 -4.91 -0.08 5.08
C LYS A 62 -5.15 0.80 3.86
N GLN A 63 -5.96 1.87 3.96
CA GLN A 63 -6.13 2.86 2.90
C GLN A 63 -4.83 3.63 2.61
N LEU A 64 -4.11 4.05 3.64
CA LEU A 64 -2.77 4.66 3.54
C LEU A 64 -1.72 3.74 2.89
N LEU A 65 -1.91 2.42 2.95
CA LEU A 65 -1.05 1.43 2.29
C LEU A 65 -1.52 1.06 0.87
N LEU A 66 -2.69 1.53 0.45
CA LEU A 66 -3.28 1.20 -0.85
C LEU A 66 -3.00 2.26 -1.91
N PHE A 67 -2.65 3.48 -1.53
CA PHE A 67 -2.30 4.54 -2.47
C PHE A 67 -1.44 5.64 -1.83
N GLU A 68 -0.68 6.34 -2.66
CA GLU A 68 0.07 7.56 -2.32
C GLU A 68 -0.08 8.59 -3.45
N GLY A 69 0.01 9.88 -3.12
CA GLY A 69 -0.05 10.98 -4.08
C GLY A 69 -1.38 11.75 -4.13
N PRO A 70 -1.45 12.84 -4.90
CA PRO A 70 -2.58 13.77 -4.86
C PRO A 70 -3.74 13.33 -5.76
N GLU A 71 -4.97 13.62 -5.35
CA GLU A 71 -6.18 13.21 -6.09
C GLU A 71 -6.43 14.00 -7.39
N ASN A 72 -5.61 15.00 -7.71
CA ASN A 72 -5.65 15.75 -8.97
C ASN A 72 -4.50 15.39 -9.93
N ALA A 73 -3.78 14.29 -9.69
CA ALA A 73 -2.68 13.86 -10.53
C ALA A 73 -3.15 13.52 -11.95
N SER A 74 -2.43 14.03 -12.96
CA SER A 74 -2.70 13.72 -14.37
C SER A 74 -2.20 12.33 -14.79
N VAL A 75 -1.20 11.81 -14.08
CA VAL A 75 -0.61 10.48 -14.31
C VAL A 75 -0.94 9.59 -13.13
N PHE A 76 -1.58 8.46 -13.43
CA PHE A 76 -1.98 7.48 -12.43
C PHE A 76 -1.17 6.19 -12.65
N ILE A 77 -0.49 5.71 -11.62
CA ILE A 77 0.30 4.48 -11.65
C ILE A 77 -0.41 3.40 -10.84
N ILE A 78 -0.43 2.19 -11.38
CA ILE A 78 -0.96 1.00 -10.70
C ILE A 78 0.19 0.01 -10.55
N ASP A 79 0.48 -0.32 -9.30
CA ASP A 79 1.55 -1.22 -8.91
C ASP A 79 0.95 -2.41 -8.14
N SER A 80 1.53 -3.60 -8.30
CA SER A 80 1.15 -4.77 -7.51
C SER A 80 1.87 -4.86 -6.16
N GLU A 81 2.94 -4.08 -5.95
CA GLU A 81 3.69 -4.02 -4.70
C GLU A 81 3.03 -3.04 -3.70
N ARG A 82 3.17 -3.31 -2.39
CA ARG A 82 2.51 -2.53 -1.31
C ARG A 82 3.38 -1.41 -0.72
N HIS A 83 4.63 -1.30 -1.17
CA HIS A 83 5.59 -0.33 -0.67
C HIS A 83 6.08 0.53 -1.82
N PHE A 84 5.34 1.58 -2.12
CA PHE A 84 5.70 2.49 -3.20
C PHE A 84 7.00 3.24 -2.85
N PHE A 85 7.82 3.48 -3.87
CA PHE A 85 9.05 4.30 -3.77
C PHE A 85 10.10 3.85 -2.72
N LYS A 86 9.96 2.65 -2.14
CA LYS A 86 10.89 2.11 -1.14
C LYS A 86 11.84 1.06 -1.73
N GLY A 87 13.05 1.01 -1.18
CA GLY A 87 14.11 0.08 -1.58
C GLY A 87 14.63 0.33 -3.00
N GLN A 88 15.48 -0.58 -3.48
CA GLN A 88 16.15 -0.43 -4.79
C GLN A 88 15.18 -0.28 -5.96
N SER A 89 14.03 -0.97 -5.92
CA SER A 89 13.00 -0.91 -6.95
C SER A 89 12.34 0.47 -6.97
N GLY A 90 11.97 0.97 -5.79
CA GLY A 90 11.42 2.31 -5.62
C GLY A 90 12.38 3.41 -6.03
N GLU A 91 13.65 3.34 -5.62
CA GLU A 91 14.68 4.30 -6.01
C GLU A 91 14.89 4.34 -7.53
N LEU A 92 14.89 3.17 -8.19
CA LEU A 92 14.94 3.11 -9.64
C LEU A 92 13.69 3.72 -10.28
N PHE A 93 12.52 3.48 -9.70
CA PHE A 93 11.28 4.05 -10.20
C PHE A 93 11.25 5.58 -10.09
N VAL A 94 11.73 6.14 -8.97
CA VAL A 94 11.89 7.59 -8.79
C VAL A 94 12.81 8.17 -9.87
N LYS A 95 13.90 7.48 -10.23
CA LYS A 95 14.78 7.91 -11.34
C LYS A 95 14.05 7.94 -12.69
N ILE A 96 13.17 6.97 -12.94
CA ILE A 96 12.35 6.94 -14.16
C ILE A 96 11.36 8.13 -14.16
N LEU A 97 10.68 8.39 -13.05
CA LEU A 97 9.77 9.53 -12.91
C LEU A 97 10.51 10.86 -13.13
N ASN A 98 11.67 11.05 -12.50
CA ASN A 98 12.47 12.25 -12.68
C ASN A 98 12.90 12.45 -14.14
N ALA A 99 13.25 11.37 -14.84
CA ALA A 99 13.56 11.42 -16.28
C ALA A 99 12.32 11.79 -17.13
N MET A 100 11.11 11.50 -16.65
CA MET A 100 9.85 11.96 -17.24
C MET A 100 9.46 13.38 -16.81
N ASN A 101 10.33 14.07 -16.06
CA ASN A 101 10.07 15.37 -15.46
C ASN A 101 8.86 15.36 -14.49
N LEU A 102 8.67 14.23 -13.79
CA LEU A 102 7.66 14.00 -12.76
C LEU A 102 8.33 13.76 -11.41
N SER A 103 7.67 14.13 -10.31
CA SER A 103 8.05 13.76 -8.94
C SER A 103 7.03 12.78 -8.32
N PRO A 104 7.41 12.00 -7.30
CA PRO A 104 6.46 11.16 -6.54
C PRO A 104 5.24 11.95 -6.02
N ASP A 105 5.43 13.21 -5.64
CA ASP A 105 4.35 14.07 -5.15
C ASP A 105 3.40 14.57 -6.24
N SER A 106 3.77 14.41 -7.52
CA SER A 106 2.97 14.84 -8.69
C SER A 106 2.14 13.73 -9.33
N VAL A 107 2.39 12.48 -8.93
CA VAL A 107 1.73 11.30 -9.48
C VAL A 107 0.88 10.62 -8.42
N PHE A 108 -0.20 10.00 -8.83
CA PHE A 108 -0.98 9.16 -7.93
C PHE A 108 -0.62 7.70 -8.20
N ILE A 109 -0.19 6.96 -7.18
CA ILE A 109 0.12 5.53 -7.28
C ILE A 109 -0.82 4.73 -6.37
N CYS A 110 -1.32 3.58 -6.84
CA CYS A 110 -2.10 2.68 -6.01
C CYS A 110 -1.80 1.20 -6.24
N ASN A 111 -2.25 0.39 -5.29
CA ASN A 111 -2.04 -1.04 -5.31
C ASN A 111 -3.13 -1.77 -6.11
N ALA A 112 -2.71 -2.71 -6.96
CA ALA A 112 -3.53 -3.52 -7.84
C ALA A 112 -4.32 -4.64 -7.12
N GLU A 113 -4.25 -4.83 -5.82
CA GLU A 113 -4.96 -5.92 -5.13
C GLU A 113 -6.49 -5.70 -5.06
N ASN A 114 -6.97 -4.46 -5.20
CA ASN A 114 -8.39 -4.13 -5.09
C ASN A 114 -8.92 -3.39 -6.33
N ILE A 115 -9.45 -4.15 -7.29
CA ILE A 115 -9.95 -3.59 -8.56
C ILE A 115 -11.08 -2.58 -8.34
N LYS A 116 -11.94 -2.80 -7.35
CA LYS A 116 -13.08 -1.92 -7.07
C LYS A 116 -12.58 -0.55 -6.61
N PHE A 117 -11.58 -0.54 -5.74
CA PHE A 117 -10.92 0.68 -5.30
C PHE A 117 -10.24 1.40 -6.45
N VAL A 118 -9.49 0.68 -7.29
CA VAL A 118 -8.83 1.23 -8.47
C VAL A 118 -9.83 1.90 -9.41
N TYR A 119 -10.91 1.20 -9.79
CA TYR A 119 -11.95 1.77 -10.67
C TYR A 119 -12.66 2.97 -10.04
N GLN A 120 -12.93 2.94 -8.72
CA GLN A 120 -13.49 4.09 -8.02
C GLN A 120 -12.55 5.30 -8.12
N LYS A 121 -11.26 5.12 -7.85
CA LYS A 121 -10.28 6.19 -7.96
C LYS A 121 -10.09 6.69 -9.39
N ILE A 122 -10.08 5.81 -10.39
CA ILE A 122 -10.03 6.21 -11.80
C ILE A 122 -11.22 7.12 -12.14
N LYS A 123 -12.43 6.76 -11.70
CA LYS A 123 -13.64 7.57 -11.92
C LYS A 123 -13.61 8.91 -11.18
N THR A 124 -13.08 8.93 -9.96
CA THR A 124 -13.00 10.16 -9.14
C THR A 124 -11.91 11.11 -9.65
N ILE A 125 -10.72 10.60 -9.93
CA ILE A 125 -9.53 11.39 -10.30
C ILE A 125 -9.57 11.76 -11.79
N SER A 126 -10.14 10.87 -12.64
CA SER A 126 -10.17 11.02 -14.10
C SER A 126 -8.78 11.39 -14.68
N PRO A 127 -7.76 10.54 -14.47
CA PRO A 127 -6.41 10.84 -14.92
C PRO A 127 -6.35 10.93 -16.45
N LYS A 128 -5.36 11.67 -16.97
CA LYS A 128 -5.11 11.74 -18.40
C LYS A 128 -4.58 10.40 -18.93
N VAL A 129 -3.72 9.75 -18.16
CA VAL A 129 -3.10 8.47 -18.55
C VAL A 129 -2.85 7.59 -17.33
N ILE A 130 -3.00 6.28 -17.51
CA ILE A 130 -2.72 5.25 -16.52
C ILE A 130 -1.48 4.45 -16.95
N ILE A 131 -0.58 4.16 -16.01
CA ILE A 131 0.59 3.29 -16.22
C ILE A 131 0.43 2.07 -15.31
N THR A 132 0.53 0.85 -15.86
CA THR A 132 0.53 -0.37 -15.03
C THR A 132 1.92 -0.97 -14.97
N LEU A 133 2.45 -1.17 -13.76
CA LEU A 133 3.77 -1.74 -13.54
C LEU A 133 3.72 -3.26 -13.42
N GLY A 134 4.25 -3.94 -14.44
CA GLY A 134 4.40 -5.39 -14.48
C GLY A 134 3.16 -6.17 -14.87
N THR A 135 3.33 -7.49 -15.00
CA THR A 135 2.33 -8.42 -15.50
C THR A 135 1.07 -8.42 -14.65
N LYS A 136 1.19 -8.46 -13.32
CA LYS A 136 0.04 -8.56 -12.41
C LYS A 136 -0.87 -7.34 -12.51
N ALA A 137 -0.32 -6.13 -12.39
CA ALA A 137 -1.10 -4.90 -12.49
C ALA A 137 -1.76 -4.76 -13.86
N GLY A 138 -1.02 -5.02 -14.94
CA GLY A 138 -1.54 -4.95 -16.31
C GLY A 138 -2.63 -5.98 -16.61
N GLN A 139 -2.41 -7.25 -16.25
CA GLN A 139 -3.41 -8.31 -16.41
C GLN A 139 -4.69 -8.03 -15.63
N PHE A 140 -4.54 -7.54 -14.40
CA PHE A 140 -5.66 -7.25 -13.52
C PHE A 140 -6.51 -6.09 -14.04
N LEU A 141 -5.87 -5.03 -14.51
CA LEU A 141 -6.58 -3.86 -15.03
C LEU A 141 -7.20 -4.14 -16.41
N LEU A 142 -6.44 -4.76 -17.33
CA LEU A 142 -6.89 -5.05 -18.70
C LEU A 142 -7.74 -6.32 -18.83
N ASN A 143 -7.99 -7.02 -17.72
CA ASN A 143 -8.70 -8.29 -17.68
C ASN A 143 -8.15 -9.31 -18.69
N THR A 144 -6.83 -9.48 -18.73
CA THR A 144 -6.13 -10.37 -19.66
C THR A 144 -5.28 -11.41 -18.93
N LYS A 145 -4.96 -12.51 -19.62
CA LYS A 145 -4.05 -13.56 -19.13
C LYS A 145 -2.77 -13.66 -19.96
N HIS A 146 -2.60 -12.78 -20.95
CA HIS A 146 -1.39 -12.76 -21.78
C HIS A 146 -0.16 -12.38 -20.97
N PRO A 147 1.05 -12.82 -21.34
CA PRO A 147 2.29 -12.36 -20.72
C PRO A 147 2.57 -10.89 -21.09
N ILE A 148 3.30 -10.17 -20.23
CA ILE A 148 3.52 -8.72 -20.33
C ILE A 148 4.09 -8.29 -21.68
N GLU A 149 4.95 -9.11 -22.28
CA GLU A 149 5.61 -8.89 -23.56
C GLU A 149 4.61 -8.71 -24.71
N GLN A 150 3.41 -9.30 -24.62
CA GLN A 150 2.40 -9.22 -25.68
C GLN A 150 1.59 -7.93 -25.65
N PHE A 151 1.49 -7.28 -24.48
CA PHE A 151 0.58 -6.15 -24.30
C PHE A 151 1.25 -4.87 -23.77
N ARG A 152 2.53 -4.91 -23.38
CA ARG A 152 3.31 -3.70 -23.07
C ARG A 152 3.61 -2.84 -24.30
N GLY A 153 3.91 -1.57 -24.06
CA GLY A 153 4.34 -0.63 -25.11
C GLY A 153 3.28 -0.31 -26.16
N LYS A 154 2.01 -0.60 -25.84
CA LYS A 154 0.85 -0.26 -26.65
C LYS A 154 -0.18 0.38 -25.72
N PHE A 155 -0.81 1.44 -26.20
CA PHE A 155 -1.93 2.02 -25.48
C PHE A 155 -3.14 1.12 -25.56
N HIS A 156 -3.68 0.79 -24.38
CA HIS A 156 -5.00 0.21 -24.21
C HIS A 156 -5.94 1.30 -23.69
N GLU A 157 -7.21 0.97 -23.53
CA GLU A 157 -8.22 1.94 -23.10
C GLU A 157 -9.19 1.32 -22.11
N ILE A 158 -9.50 2.08 -21.06
CA ILE A 158 -10.49 1.74 -20.04
C ILE A 158 -11.29 2.99 -19.73
N ASP A 159 -12.61 2.91 -19.87
CA ASP A 159 -13.53 4.02 -19.62
C ASP A 159 -13.09 5.33 -20.32
N GLY A 160 -12.53 5.23 -21.55
CA GLY A 160 -12.02 6.37 -22.33
C GLY A 160 -10.62 6.85 -21.95
N ILE A 161 -9.97 6.26 -20.93
CA ILE A 161 -8.65 6.64 -20.43
C ILE A 161 -7.59 5.70 -21.01
N LYS A 162 -6.49 6.28 -21.50
CA LYS A 162 -5.38 5.49 -22.05
C LYS A 162 -4.58 4.82 -20.95
N VAL A 163 -4.26 3.54 -21.17
CA VAL A 163 -3.48 2.70 -20.27
C VAL A 163 -2.21 2.26 -20.99
N MET A 164 -1.04 2.50 -20.39
CA MET A 164 0.25 2.00 -20.85
C MET A 164 0.80 0.93 -19.89
N PRO A 165 0.78 -0.34 -20.28
CA PRO A 165 1.44 -1.39 -19.55
C PRO A 165 2.95 -1.39 -19.82
N THR A 166 3.74 -1.58 -18.77
CA THR A 166 5.20 -1.64 -18.86
C THR A 166 5.78 -2.66 -17.87
N PHE A 167 7.08 -2.91 -17.91
CA PHE A 167 7.73 -3.79 -16.94
C PHE A 167 7.84 -3.14 -15.57
N HIS A 168 7.78 -3.97 -14.53
CA HIS A 168 7.95 -3.50 -13.17
C HIS A 168 9.43 -3.13 -12.90
N PRO A 169 9.73 -2.03 -12.18
CA PRO A 169 11.11 -1.63 -11.84
C PRO A 169 11.93 -2.73 -11.15
N SER A 170 11.31 -3.56 -10.31
CA SER A 170 11.98 -4.71 -9.66
C SER A 170 12.49 -5.77 -10.65
N LEU A 171 11.89 -5.87 -11.85
CA LEU A 171 12.41 -6.71 -12.94
C LEU A 171 13.69 -6.13 -13.53
N LEU A 172 13.75 -4.80 -13.68
CA LEU A 172 14.90 -4.09 -14.26
C LEU A 172 16.17 -4.18 -13.40
N LEU A 173 16.01 -4.42 -12.10
CA LEU A 173 17.14 -4.67 -11.18
C LEU A 173 17.84 -5.99 -11.50
N LYS A 174 17.08 -7.00 -11.97
CA LYS A 174 17.59 -8.32 -12.33
C LYS A 174 17.99 -8.39 -13.80
N HIS A 175 17.24 -7.70 -14.65
CA HIS A 175 17.32 -7.76 -16.10
C HIS A 175 17.41 -6.34 -16.69
N SER A 176 18.63 -5.81 -16.74
CA SER A 176 18.89 -4.44 -17.19
C SER A 176 18.61 -4.19 -18.67
N GLU A 177 18.56 -5.25 -19.48
CA GLU A 177 18.23 -5.22 -20.92
C GLU A 177 16.85 -4.63 -21.20
N PHE A 178 15.91 -4.75 -20.25
CA PHE A 178 14.55 -4.23 -20.38
C PHE A 178 14.44 -2.72 -20.10
N LYS A 179 15.51 -2.05 -19.64
CA LYS A 179 15.48 -0.60 -19.37
C LYS A 179 15.15 0.22 -20.61
N ARG A 180 15.70 -0.16 -21.77
CA ARG A 180 15.43 0.53 -23.05
C ARG A 180 13.94 0.45 -23.41
N GLN A 181 13.37 -0.74 -23.24
CA GLN A 181 11.96 -1.01 -23.49
C GLN A 181 11.06 -0.18 -22.57
N VAL A 182 11.33 -0.16 -21.27
CA VAL A 182 10.56 0.69 -20.33
C VAL A 182 10.66 2.17 -20.72
N TRP A 183 11.84 2.65 -21.09
CA TRP A 183 12.00 4.03 -21.54
C TRP A 183 11.21 4.36 -22.82
N GLU A 184 11.16 3.43 -23.77
CA GLU A 184 10.31 3.58 -24.97
C GLU A 184 8.83 3.70 -24.61
N ASP A 185 8.34 2.91 -23.64
CA ASP A 185 6.96 3.03 -23.15
C ASP A 185 6.71 4.38 -22.49
N MET A 186 7.66 4.86 -21.67
CA MET A 186 7.53 6.15 -20.98
C MET A 186 7.54 7.32 -21.95
N LYS A 187 8.31 7.25 -23.04
CA LYS A 187 8.28 8.27 -24.10
C LYS A 187 6.90 8.39 -24.75
N LEU A 188 6.26 7.27 -25.06
CA LEU A 188 4.89 7.27 -25.58
C LEU A 188 3.90 7.90 -24.58
N VAL A 189 4.06 7.59 -23.29
CA VAL A 189 3.25 8.20 -22.22
C VAL A 189 3.47 9.71 -22.14
N MET A 190 4.72 10.16 -22.19
CA MET A 190 5.06 11.59 -22.13
C MET A 190 4.49 12.34 -23.32
N GLU A 191 4.65 11.80 -24.53
CA GLU A 191 4.09 12.37 -25.77
C GLU A 191 2.57 12.52 -25.66
N TYR A 192 1.88 11.46 -25.24
CA TYR A 192 0.42 11.49 -25.05
C TYR A 192 -0.02 12.44 -23.93
N ALA A 193 0.70 12.44 -22.81
CA ALA A 193 0.40 13.29 -21.67
C ALA A 193 0.78 14.76 -21.91
N GLY A 194 1.55 15.07 -22.95
CA GLY A 194 2.08 16.42 -23.21
C GLY A 194 3.17 16.82 -22.22
N LEU A 195 3.89 15.84 -21.65
CA LEU A 195 5.04 16.08 -20.77
C LEU A 195 6.25 16.36 -21.64
N LYS A 196 6.96 17.46 -21.37
CA LYS A 196 8.20 17.79 -22.07
C LYS A 196 9.31 16.84 -21.60
N HIS A 197 10.04 16.26 -22.54
CA HIS A 197 11.27 15.54 -22.27
C HIS A 197 12.34 16.02 -23.24
N ASP A 198 13.55 16.20 -22.74
CA ASP A 198 14.70 16.54 -23.57
C ASP A 198 15.01 15.33 -24.46
N SER A 199 14.85 15.52 -25.77
CA SER A 199 15.04 14.49 -26.80
C SER A 199 16.51 14.17 -27.04
#